data_AF-A0AAI8D7S2-F1
#
_entry.id   AF-A0AAI8D7S2-F1
#
_cell.length_a   1.000
_cell.length_b   1.000
_cell.length_c   1.000
_cell.angle_alpha   90.00
_cell.angle_beta   90.00
_cell.angle_gamma   90.00
#
_symmetry.space_group_name_H-M   'P 1'
#
loop_
_entity.id
_entity.type
_entity.pdbx_description
1 polymer ?
#
loop_
_entity_poly.entity_id
_entity_poly.type
_entity_poly.pdbx_seq_one_letter_code
_entity_poly.pdbx_strand_id
1 'polypeptide(L)'
;MKSRKTVEIKFSVEGNGQNCSWSVDAVYDKSLGGPVAMDPYGNYGFYLAILADGRLYSSGTMIQICGPQPLDQYYTSDVQHLIDYRSVFDHNGSEMDVDPEAGTILYRAPKPAIAGTVKPRTLLFKADRPWDVYDEKSVVEGTAYVFKKGCEPAPYRVSGRHEGWHTLILQGPAPIREKNGCRVIGYKNNGNSTLKFVSLGD
;
A
#
# COMPACT_ATOMS: atom_id res chain seq x y z
N MET A 1 23.28 19.03 15.93
CA MET A 1 23.19 17.64 15.43
C MET A 1 23.08 16.71 16.61
N LYS A 2 21.90 16.10 16.87
CA LYS A 2 21.79 15.05 17.89
C LYS A 2 22.47 13.79 17.32
N SER A 3 23.52 13.32 18.00
CA SER A 3 24.16 12.02 17.77
C SER A 3 23.10 10.97 17.46
N ARG A 4 23.15 10.34 16.27
CA ARG A 4 22.40 9.10 16.00
C ARG A 4 22.76 8.14 17.13
N LYS A 5 21.81 7.80 17.99
CA LYS A 5 22.00 6.71 18.96
C LYS A 5 21.89 5.42 18.17
N THR A 6 23.01 5.01 17.62
CA THR A 6 23.12 3.72 16.96
C THR A 6 23.16 2.65 18.05
N VAL A 7 22.27 1.67 17.95
CA VAL A 7 22.29 0.50 18.84
C VAL A 7 22.81 -0.65 18.00
N GLU A 8 23.94 -1.22 18.43
CA GLU A 8 24.49 -2.43 17.83
C GLU A 8 23.60 -3.61 18.23
N ILE A 9 23.05 -4.31 17.25
CA ILE A 9 22.22 -5.49 17.46
C ILE A 9 22.96 -6.72 16.97
N LYS A 10 23.02 -7.74 17.82
CA LYS A 10 23.55 -9.06 17.48
C LYS A 10 22.40 -9.99 17.14
N PHE A 11 22.38 -10.48 15.91
CA PHE A 11 21.45 -11.52 15.48
C PHE A 11 22.18 -12.85 15.36
N SER A 12 21.46 -13.95 15.60
CA SER A 12 21.93 -15.31 15.35
C SER A 12 20.83 -16.14 14.69
N VAL A 13 21.13 -16.79 13.57
CA VAL A 13 20.21 -17.70 12.88
C VAL A 13 20.75 -19.11 12.98
N GLU A 14 19.93 -20.02 13.50
CA GLU A 14 20.23 -21.46 13.53
C GLU A 14 19.17 -22.18 12.68
N GLY A 15 19.59 -22.79 11.58
CA GLY A 15 18.70 -23.48 10.64
C GLY A 15 19.48 -24.08 9.48
N ASN A 16 19.00 -25.20 8.92
CA ASN A 16 19.61 -25.89 7.77
C ASN A 16 21.12 -26.19 7.91
N GLY A 17 21.59 -26.44 9.15
CA GLY A 17 23.00 -26.74 9.43
C GLY A 17 23.94 -25.53 9.37
N GLN A 18 23.42 -24.30 9.31
CA GLN A 18 24.19 -23.07 9.34
C GLN A 18 23.99 -22.31 10.65
N ASN A 19 25.05 -21.65 11.14
CA ASN A 19 25.02 -20.75 12.29
C ASN A 19 25.70 -19.43 11.90
N CYS A 20 24.94 -18.35 11.93
CA CYS A 20 25.41 -17.05 11.44
C CYS A 20 25.10 -15.95 12.42
N SER A 21 26.11 -15.15 12.74
CA SER A 21 25.99 -14.01 13.63
C SER A 21 26.62 -12.76 13.05
N TRP A 22 25.93 -11.65 13.24
CA TRP A 22 26.28 -10.35 12.67
C TRP A 22 25.90 -9.27 13.68
N SER A 23 26.71 -8.22 13.69
CA SER A 23 26.48 -7.02 14.49
C SER A 23 26.15 -5.87 13.55
N VAL A 24 24.97 -5.30 13.68
CA VAL A 24 24.47 -4.28 12.76
C VAL A 24 23.82 -3.12 13.51
N ASP A 25 23.86 -1.97 12.85
CA ASP A 25 23.37 -0.72 13.40
C ASP A 25 21.86 -0.58 13.17
N ALA A 26 21.11 -0.38 14.24
CA ALA A 26 19.70 0.01 14.13
C ALA A 26 19.58 1.46 13.64
N VAL A 27 18.89 1.67 12.52
CA VAL A 27 18.64 2.97 11.90
C VAL A 27 17.15 3.27 11.85
N TYR A 28 16.77 4.52 12.11
CA TYR A 28 15.36 4.92 12.00
C TYR A 28 14.96 5.01 10.52
N ASP A 29 14.00 4.17 10.11
CA ASP A 29 13.40 4.20 8.79
C ASP A 29 12.00 4.80 8.88
N LYS A 30 11.82 5.92 8.16
CA LYS A 30 10.56 6.67 8.13
C LYS A 30 9.44 5.91 7.43
N SER A 31 9.75 5.15 6.38
CA SER A 31 8.76 4.37 5.62
C SER A 31 8.20 3.21 6.45
N LEU A 32 9.00 2.74 7.40
CA LEU A 32 8.69 1.62 8.27
C LEU A 32 8.24 2.07 9.68
N GLY A 33 8.17 3.38 9.91
CA GLY A 33 7.64 3.98 11.15
C GLY A 33 8.48 3.74 12.40
N GLY A 34 9.73 3.27 12.27
CA GLY A 34 10.50 2.80 13.43
C GLY A 34 11.97 2.48 13.16
N PRO A 35 12.72 2.10 14.21
CA PRO A 35 14.09 1.64 14.05
C PRO A 35 14.10 0.26 13.39
N VAL A 36 14.96 0.12 12.38
CA VAL A 36 15.20 -1.12 11.66
C VAL A 36 16.66 -1.49 11.68
N ALA A 37 16.95 -2.78 11.78
CA ALA A 37 18.29 -3.31 11.60
C ALA A 37 18.31 -4.21 10.38
N MET A 38 19.31 -4.04 9.51
CA MET A 38 19.46 -4.81 8.28
C MET A 38 20.72 -5.65 8.32
N ASP A 39 20.71 -6.79 7.62
CA ASP A 39 21.92 -7.59 7.50
C ASP A 39 22.98 -6.92 6.65
N PRO A 40 24.26 -7.33 6.79
CA PRO A 40 25.35 -6.75 6.02
C PRO A 40 25.15 -6.86 4.50
N TYR A 41 24.29 -7.78 4.06
CA TYR A 41 24.00 -8.02 2.64
C TYR A 41 22.70 -7.34 2.16
N GLY A 42 21.97 -6.62 3.03
CA GLY A 42 20.75 -5.86 2.68
C GLY A 42 19.54 -6.72 2.31
N ASN A 43 19.60 -8.01 2.59
CA ASN A 43 18.57 -9.00 2.33
C ASN A 43 17.48 -8.94 3.42
N TYR A 44 17.86 -8.78 4.68
CA TYR A 44 16.92 -8.87 5.81
C TYR A 44 16.72 -7.52 6.47
N GLY A 45 15.48 -7.22 6.86
CA GLY A 45 15.14 -6.07 7.70
C GLY A 45 14.33 -6.52 8.91
N PHE A 46 14.81 -6.17 10.10
CA PHE A 46 14.08 -6.36 11.35
C PHE A 46 13.51 -5.05 11.82
N TYR A 47 12.22 -5.06 12.13
CA TYR A 47 11.60 -4.01 12.91
C TYR A 47 11.95 -4.22 14.37
N LEU A 48 12.37 -3.14 15.03
CA LEU A 48 12.71 -3.17 16.43
C LEU A 48 11.71 -2.32 17.21
N ALA A 49 11.14 -2.90 18.27
CA ALA A 49 10.29 -2.20 19.22
C ALA A 49 10.79 -2.47 20.64
N ILE A 50 10.68 -1.49 21.52
CA ILE A 50 10.87 -1.71 22.96
C ILE A 50 9.49 -1.88 23.57
N LEU A 51 9.23 -3.06 24.15
CA LEU A 51 7.99 -3.35 24.86
C LEU A 51 7.91 -2.51 26.14
N ALA A 52 6.70 -2.35 26.68
CA ALA A 52 6.47 -1.56 27.90
C ALA A 52 7.28 -2.04 29.12
N ASP A 53 7.68 -3.31 29.13
CA ASP A 53 8.53 -3.93 30.17
C ASP A 53 10.04 -3.75 29.92
N GLY A 54 10.41 -2.98 28.90
CA GLY A 54 11.80 -2.69 28.54
C GLY A 54 12.48 -3.77 27.69
N ARG A 55 11.79 -4.87 27.35
CA ARG A 55 12.35 -5.89 26.45
C ARG A 55 12.37 -5.40 25.01
N LEU A 56 13.45 -5.73 24.30
CA LEU A 56 13.52 -5.56 22.85
C LEU A 56 12.68 -6.65 22.18
N TYR A 57 11.75 -6.23 21.33
CA TYR A 57 10.97 -7.07 20.44
C TYR A 57 11.47 -6.85 19.01
N SER A 58 11.65 -7.94 18.27
CA SER A 58 11.99 -7.91 16.86
C SER A 58 10.96 -8.69 16.05
N SER A 59 10.49 -8.13 14.95
CA SER A 59 9.68 -8.82 13.94
C SER A 59 10.25 -8.59 12.55
N GLY A 60 10.08 -9.56 11.65
CA GLY A 60 10.59 -9.50 10.28
C GLY A 60 10.60 -10.87 9.61
N THR A 61 10.83 -10.87 8.30
CA THR A 61 10.95 -12.10 7.51
C THR A 61 12.40 -12.57 7.54
N MET A 62 12.63 -13.82 7.94
CA MET A 62 13.93 -14.46 7.84
C MET A 62 13.86 -15.71 6.97
N ILE A 63 14.87 -15.86 6.13
CA ILE A 63 15.19 -17.05 5.37
C ILE A 63 16.32 -17.73 6.16
N GLN A 64 16.24 -19.05 6.32
CA GLN A 64 17.19 -19.83 7.12
C GLN A 64 18.50 -20.12 6.37
N ILE A 65 19.04 -19.13 5.64
CA ILE A 65 20.23 -19.29 4.79
C ILE A 65 21.16 -18.08 4.98
N CYS A 66 22.45 -18.37 5.13
CA CYS A 66 23.49 -17.38 5.39
C CYS A 66 24.23 -16.91 4.14
N GLY A 67 24.72 -15.67 4.19
CA GLY A 67 25.63 -15.09 3.18
C GLY A 67 24.93 -14.21 2.15
N PRO A 68 25.69 -13.65 1.19
CA PRO A 68 25.14 -12.89 0.09
C PRO A 68 24.19 -13.79 -0.72
N GLN A 69 22.93 -13.40 -0.76
CA GLN A 69 21.93 -14.08 -1.57
C GLN A 69 22.17 -13.70 -3.02
N PRO A 70 22.05 -14.65 -3.97
CA PRO A 70 22.13 -14.31 -5.37
C PRO A 70 20.96 -13.35 -5.64
N LEU A 71 21.31 -12.15 -6.13
CA LEU A 71 20.43 -10.98 -6.30
C LEU A 71 19.23 -11.24 -7.23
N ASP A 72 19.09 -12.44 -7.76
CA ASP A 72 18.21 -12.82 -8.85
C ASP A 72 17.05 -13.74 -8.44
N GLN A 73 17.01 -14.31 -7.22
CA GLN A 73 16.05 -15.41 -6.97
C GLN A 73 15.07 -15.29 -5.80
N TYR A 74 15.30 -14.49 -4.75
CA TYR A 74 14.40 -14.57 -3.57
C TYR A 74 14.10 -13.26 -2.82
N TYR A 75 14.94 -12.22 -2.90
CA TYR A 75 14.77 -11.02 -2.06
C TYR A 75 13.93 -9.91 -2.66
N THR A 76 13.99 -9.75 -3.97
CA THR A 76 13.18 -8.74 -4.63
C THR A 76 11.72 -9.15 -4.63
N SER A 77 11.38 -10.43 -4.78
CA SER A 77 9.97 -10.85 -4.83
C SER A 77 9.25 -10.68 -3.50
N ASP A 78 9.87 -11.02 -2.36
CA ASP A 78 9.16 -11.10 -1.08
C ASP A 78 9.02 -9.73 -0.40
N VAL A 79 10.06 -8.88 -0.49
CA VAL A 79 9.97 -7.50 -0.01
C VAL A 79 9.14 -6.64 -0.95
N GLN A 80 9.27 -6.82 -2.27
CA GLN A 80 8.36 -6.19 -3.23
C GLN A 80 6.94 -6.72 -3.06
N HIS A 81 6.71 -8.01 -2.78
CA HIS A 81 5.38 -8.53 -2.47
C HIS A 81 4.80 -7.87 -1.22
N LEU A 82 5.58 -7.69 -0.15
CA LEU A 82 5.10 -7.04 1.08
C LEU A 82 4.81 -5.54 0.88
N ILE A 83 5.59 -4.86 0.03
CA ILE A 83 5.35 -3.47 -0.37
C ILE A 83 4.15 -3.38 -1.35
N ASP A 84 4.05 -4.32 -2.29
CA ASP A 84 2.98 -4.46 -3.28
C ASP A 84 1.66 -4.89 -2.64
N TYR A 85 1.69 -5.51 -1.45
CA TYR A 85 0.49 -5.93 -0.72
C TYR A 85 0.00 -4.80 0.21
N ARG A 86 0.92 -3.93 0.68
CA ARG A 86 0.57 -2.66 1.35
C ARG A 86 -0.01 -1.61 0.39
N SER A 87 0.27 -1.72 -0.91
CA SER A 87 -0.33 -0.87 -1.95
C SER A 87 -1.62 -1.46 -2.54
N VAL A 88 -2.06 -2.64 -2.07
CA VAL A 88 -3.32 -3.26 -2.49
C VAL A 88 -4.41 -2.97 -1.51
N PHE A 89 -5.52 -2.49 -2.05
CA PHE A 89 -6.70 -2.19 -1.27
C PHE A 89 -7.91 -2.93 -1.84
N ASP A 90 -8.81 -3.41 -0.97
CA ASP A 90 -10.17 -3.74 -1.37
C ASP A 90 -10.96 -2.46 -1.65
N HIS A 91 -11.68 -2.47 -2.76
CA HIS A 91 -12.75 -1.54 -3.04
C HIS A 91 -13.98 -2.29 -3.56
N ASN A 92 -15.00 -2.41 -2.72
CA ASN A 92 -16.28 -3.03 -3.06
C ASN A 92 -16.12 -4.47 -3.60
N GLY A 93 -15.16 -5.23 -3.05
CA GLY A 93 -14.84 -6.60 -3.44
C GLY A 93 -13.90 -6.73 -4.65
N SER A 94 -13.30 -5.63 -5.11
CA SER A 94 -12.25 -5.64 -6.15
C SER A 94 -10.91 -5.24 -5.56
N GLU A 95 -9.83 -5.86 -6.02
CA GLU A 95 -8.48 -5.46 -5.63
C GLU A 95 -8.04 -4.24 -6.44
N MET A 96 -7.42 -3.29 -5.75
CA MET A 96 -7.00 -2.00 -6.30
C MET A 96 -5.52 -1.77 -6.05
N ASP A 97 -4.78 -1.38 -7.07
CA ASP A 97 -3.45 -0.82 -6.94
C ASP A 97 -3.58 0.66 -6.58
N VAL A 98 -3.12 1.05 -5.39
CA VAL A 98 -3.06 2.44 -4.93
C VAL A 98 -1.63 2.93 -5.02
N ASP A 99 -1.39 3.92 -5.88
CA ASP A 99 -0.08 4.55 -6.09
C ASP A 99 -0.16 6.05 -5.74
N PRO A 100 0.25 6.44 -4.52
CA PRO A 100 0.25 7.82 -4.06
C PRO A 100 1.24 8.72 -4.82
N GLU A 101 2.34 8.16 -5.33
CA GLU A 101 3.39 8.91 -6.03
C GLU A 101 2.95 9.23 -7.47
N ALA A 102 2.42 8.24 -8.19
CA ALA A 102 1.80 8.46 -9.49
C ALA A 102 0.44 9.16 -9.40
N GLY A 103 -0.16 9.20 -8.20
CA GLY A 103 -1.45 9.79 -7.94
C GLY A 103 -2.59 8.99 -8.58
N THR A 104 -2.52 7.66 -8.61
CA THR A 104 -3.48 6.82 -9.33
C THR A 104 -4.04 5.69 -8.48
N ILE A 105 -5.28 5.30 -8.76
CA ILE A 105 -5.86 4.06 -8.25
C ILE A 105 -6.39 3.26 -9.45
N LEU A 106 -5.85 2.06 -9.64
CA LEU A 106 -6.16 1.18 -10.77
C LEU A 106 -6.82 -0.11 -10.27
N TYR A 107 -7.71 -0.69 -11.06
CA TYR A 107 -8.20 -2.04 -10.79
C TYR A 107 -7.07 -3.06 -10.98
N ARG A 108 -6.61 -3.71 -9.92
CA ARG A 108 -5.74 -4.89 -10.05
C ARG A 108 -6.56 -6.08 -10.53
N ALA A 109 -7.58 -6.44 -9.75
CA ALA A 109 -8.49 -7.55 -10.04
C ALA A 109 -9.95 -7.09 -9.85
N PRO A 110 -10.67 -6.73 -10.95
CA PRO A 110 -12.08 -6.41 -10.86
C PRO A 110 -12.90 -7.61 -10.37
N LYS A 111 -13.87 -7.37 -9.49
CA LYS A 111 -14.76 -8.44 -9.03
C LYS A 111 -15.52 -9.10 -10.19
N PRO A 112 -15.91 -10.39 -10.08
CA PRO A 112 -16.56 -11.11 -11.16
C PRO A 112 -17.79 -10.40 -11.75
N ALA A 113 -18.59 -9.75 -10.90
CA ALA A 113 -19.80 -9.03 -11.31
C ALA A 113 -19.56 -7.85 -12.27
N ILE A 114 -18.35 -7.30 -12.32
CA ILE A 114 -18.01 -6.15 -13.19
C ILE A 114 -16.90 -6.46 -14.22
N ALA A 115 -16.31 -7.66 -14.20
CA ALA A 115 -15.20 -8.04 -15.08
C ALA A 115 -15.53 -7.94 -16.59
N GLY A 116 -16.81 -8.05 -16.95
CA GLY A 116 -17.29 -7.82 -18.33
C GLY A 116 -17.42 -6.34 -18.74
N THR A 117 -17.14 -5.41 -17.84
CA THR A 117 -17.22 -3.95 -18.05
C THR A 117 -15.88 -3.27 -17.73
N VAL A 118 -15.22 -3.69 -16.66
CA VAL A 118 -13.95 -3.15 -16.18
C VAL A 118 -12.89 -4.23 -16.31
N LYS A 119 -11.76 -3.88 -16.92
CA LYS A 119 -10.61 -4.78 -17.08
C LYS A 119 -9.53 -4.49 -16.03
N PRO A 120 -8.63 -5.42 -15.73
CA PRO A 120 -7.40 -5.11 -15.01
C PRO A 120 -6.68 -3.89 -15.60
N ARG A 121 -6.03 -3.12 -14.73
CA ARG A 121 -5.35 -1.84 -14.98
C ARG A 121 -6.27 -0.67 -15.39
N THR A 122 -7.58 -0.83 -15.32
CA THR A 122 -8.52 0.28 -15.58
C THR A 122 -8.37 1.34 -14.49
N LEU A 123 -8.25 2.61 -14.88
CA LEU A 123 -8.12 3.75 -13.97
C LEU A 123 -9.46 4.06 -13.27
N LEU A 124 -9.54 3.86 -11.96
CA LEU A 124 -10.71 4.27 -11.15
C LEU A 124 -10.59 5.72 -10.69
N PHE A 125 -9.38 6.16 -10.32
CA PHE A 125 -9.15 7.48 -9.77
C PHE A 125 -7.79 8.05 -10.17
N LYS A 126 -7.77 9.35 -10.47
CA LYS A 126 -6.57 10.15 -10.70
C LYS A 126 -6.59 11.35 -9.76
N ALA A 127 -5.59 11.45 -8.90
CA ALA A 127 -5.35 12.60 -8.05
C ALA A 127 -4.85 13.79 -8.88
N ASP A 128 -5.15 15.00 -8.42
CA ASP A 128 -4.62 16.23 -9.01
C ASP A 128 -3.12 16.40 -8.75
N ARG A 129 -2.62 15.77 -7.68
CA ARG A 129 -1.21 15.75 -7.26
C ARG A 129 -0.90 14.49 -6.43
N PRO A 130 0.37 14.10 -6.32
CA PRO A 130 0.79 13.06 -5.39
C PRO A 130 0.38 13.39 -3.96
N TRP A 131 0.21 12.38 -3.11
CA TRP A 131 -0.15 12.56 -1.70
C TRP A 131 0.69 11.66 -0.78
N ASP A 132 0.90 12.11 0.46
CA ASP A 132 1.57 11.31 1.49
C ASP A 132 0.52 10.51 2.28
N VAL A 133 0.74 9.19 2.40
CA VAL A 133 -0.15 8.26 3.13
C VAL A 133 0.07 8.28 4.64
N TYR A 134 1.20 8.81 5.10
CA TYR A 134 1.55 8.90 6.52
C TYR A 134 1.26 10.28 7.13
N ASP A 135 0.86 11.25 6.30
CA ASP A 135 0.39 12.55 6.78
C ASP A 135 -1.14 12.56 6.89
N GLU A 136 -1.65 12.44 8.12
CA GLU A 136 -3.09 12.48 8.42
C GLU A 136 -3.77 13.79 8.01
N LYS A 137 -3.00 14.86 7.76
CA LYS A 137 -3.52 16.15 7.27
C LYS A 137 -3.58 16.22 5.75
N SER A 138 -3.00 15.24 5.06
CA SER A 138 -2.99 15.17 3.60
C SER A 138 -4.42 15.01 3.05
N VAL A 139 -4.87 15.99 2.29
CA VAL A 139 -6.13 15.94 1.56
C VAL A 139 -5.85 15.44 0.16
N VAL A 140 -6.53 14.36 -0.20
CA VAL A 140 -6.49 13.75 -1.53
C VAL A 140 -7.67 14.29 -2.32
N GLU A 141 -7.39 14.96 -3.44
CA GLU A 141 -8.39 15.52 -4.36
C GLU A 141 -8.12 15.00 -5.77
N GLY A 142 -9.19 14.73 -6.51
CA GLY A 142 -9.02 14.25 -7.87
C GLY A 142 -10.32 13.90 -8.58
N THR A 143 -10.16 13.12 -9.65
CA THR A 143 -11.24 12.66 -10.51
C THR A 143 -11.40 11.17 -10.38
N ALA A 144 -12.59 10.73 -9.97
CA ALA A 144 -13.00 9.33 -9.99
C ALA A 144 -13.87 9.03 -11.23
N TYR A 145 -13.95 7.75 -11.60
CA TYR A 145 -14.69 7.31 -12.79
C TYR A 145 -15.75 6.26 -12.45
N VAL A 146 -16.94 6.38 -13.05
CA VAL A 146 -18.00 5.37 -12.97
C VAL A 146 -18.16 4.64 -14.30
N PHE A 147 -18.23 3.31 -14.22
CA PHE A 147 -18.28 2.43 -15.38
C PHE A 147 -19.70 1.89 -15.63
N LYS A 148 -20.07 1.77 -16.90
CA LYS A 148 -21.31 1.14 -17.36
C LYS A 148 -20.99 0.38 -18.64
N LYS A 149 -21.48 -0.85 -18.76
CA LYS A 149 -21.23 -1.69 -19.94
C LYS A 149 -21.63 -0.96 -21.22
N GLY A 150 -20.71 -0.92 -22.20
CA GLY A 150 -20.93 -0.27 -23.49
C GLY A 150 -20.87 1.26 -23.45
N CYS A 151 -20.45 1.86 -22.33
CA CYS A 151 -20.28 3.31 -22.20
C CYS A 151 -18.83 3.65 -21.84
N GLU A 152 -18.37 4.79 -22.34
CA GLU A 152 -17.15 5.43 -21.86
C GLU A 152 -17.23 5.72 -20.35
N PRO A 153 -16.13 5.72 -19.59
CA PRO A 153 -16.14 6.06 -18.17
C PRO A 153 -16.66 7.50 -17.92
N ALA A 154 -17.47 7.70 -16.88
CA ALA A 154 -17.97 9.03 -16.51
C ALA A 154 -17.14 9.60 -15.36
N PRO A 155 -16.45 10.73 -15.54
CA PRO A 155 -15.67 11.35 -14.49
C PRO A 155 -16.56 12.10 -13.49
N TYR A 156 -16.10 12.21 -12.25
CA TYR A 156 -16.65 13.10 -11.23
C TYR A 156 -15.58 13.47 -10.20
N ARG A 157 -15.74 14.65 -9.59
CA ARG A 157 -14.80 15.16 -8.60
C ARG A 157 -15.03 14.49 -7.26
N VAL A 158 -13.93 14.08 -6.63
CA VAL A 158 -13.93 13.53 -5.27
C VAL A 158 -12.79 14.12 -4.47
N SER A 159 -12.99 14.18 -3.16
CA SER A 159 -11.98 14.60 -2.19
C SER A 159 -12.09 13.78 -0.92
N GLY A 160 -11.01 13.63 -0.18
CA GLY A 160 -11.02 12.96 1.11
C GLY A 160 -9.62 12.81 1.69
N ARG A 161 -9.42 11.77 2.49
CA ARG A 161 -8.16 11.54 3.22
C ARG A 161 -8.04 10.09 3.67
N HIS A 162 -6.85 9.78 4.18
CA HIS A 162 -6.58 8.56 4.92
C HIS A 162 -7.18 8.63 6.34
N GLU A 163 -7.81 7.54 6.79
CA GLU A 163 -8.20 7.28 8.17
C GLU A 163 -7.22 6.24 8.74
N GLY A 164 -6.10 6.72 9.28
CA GLY A 164 -4.90 5.91 9.44
C GLY A 164 -4.31 5.48 8.09
N TRP A 165 -3.18 4.77 8.09
CA TRP A 165 -2.50 4.40 6.84
C TRP A 165 -3.24 3.32 6.01
N HIS A 166 -4.15 2.57 6.64
CA HIS A 166 -4.78 1.38 6.06
C HIS A 166 -6.13 1.67 5.36
N THR A 167 -6.71 2.86 5.48
CA THR A 167 -8.01 3.19 4.88
C THR A 167 -7.99 4.54 4.17
N LEU A 168 -8.27 4.56 2.87
CA LEU A 168 -8.51 5.79 2.13
C LEU A 168 -10.00 5.95 1.86
N ILE A 169 -10.56 7.11 2.21
CA ILE A 169 -11.96 7.46 1.91
C ILE A 169 -11.99 8.71 1.05
N LEU A 170 -12.60 8.60 -0.13
CA LEU A 170 -12.86 9.71 -1.04
C LEU A 170 -14.37 9.88 -1.23
N GLN A 171 -14.84 11.11 -1.31
CA GLN A 171 -16.26 11.43 -1.43
C GLN A 171 -16.53 12.48 -2.50
N GLY A 172 -17.65 12.30 -3.22
CA GLY A 172 -18.15 13.28 -4.17
C GLY A 172 -19.45 12.86 -4.84
N PRO A 173 -20.21 13.81 -5.40
CA PRO A 173 -21.50 13.51 -6.01
C PRO A 173 -21.29 12.70 -7.30
N ALA A 174 -21.83 11.48 -7.35
CA ALA A 174 -21.56 10.55 -8.44
C ALA A 174 -22.47 10.82 -9.65
N PRO A 175 -21.98 10.57 -10.88
CA PRO A 175 -22.73 10.84 -12.10
C PRO A 175 -23.94 9.89 -12.21
N ILE A 176 -25.09 10.46 -12.56
CA ILE A 176 -26.30 9.73 -12.91
C ILE A 176 -26.37 9.65 -14.43
N ARG A 177 -26.44 8.44 -14.96
CA ARG A 177 -26.66 8.21 -16.39
C ARG A 177 -28.12 7.96 -16.69
N GLU A 178 -28.51 8.27 -17.92
CA GLU A 178 -29.78 7.80 -18.46
C GLU A 178 -29.92 6.28 -18.33
N LYS A 179 -31.15 5.81 -18.10
CA LYS A 179 -31.43 4.38 -17.92
C LYS A 179 -30.90 3.56 -19.10
N ASN A 180 -31.22 4.00 -20.33
CA ASN A 180 -30.89 3.30 -21.57
C ASN A 180 -29.77 4.00 -22.38
N GLY A 181 -29.01 4.90 -21.77
CA GLY A 181 -27.96 5.66 -22.46
C GLY A 181 -26.67 5.79 -21.64
N CYS A 182 -25.67 6.41 -22.26
CA CYS A 182 -24.38 6.73 -21.63
C CYS A 182 -24.31 8.18 -21.14
N ARG A 183 -25.26 9.01 -21.56
CA ARG A 183 -25.31 10.45 -21.24
C ARG A 183 -25.50 10.65 -19.74
N VAL A 184 -24.67 11.51 -19.16
CA VAL A 184 -24.82 11.97 -17.78
C VAL A 184 -25.92 13.02 -17.74
N ILE A 185 -26.89 12.83 -16.85
CA ILE A 185 -28.08 13.70 -16.70
C ILE A 185 -28.12 14.41 -15.34
N GLY A 186 -27.12 14.19 -14.50
CA GLY A 186 -26.99 14.86 -13.21
C GLY A 186 -25.95 14.20 -12.34
N TYR A 187 -25.79 14.74 -11.13
CA TYR A 187 -24.89 14.23 -10.11
C TYR A 187 -25.64 14.17 -8.78
N LYS A 188 -25.47 13.09 -8.02
CA LYS A 188 -26.08 12.98 -6.68
C LYS A 188 -25.25 12.09 -5.76
N ASN A 189 -25.48 12.23 -4.47
CA ASN A 189 -24.97 11.30 -3.48
C ASN A 189 -25.69 9.95 -3.61
N ASN A 190 -24.95 8.88 -3.92
CA ASN A 190 -25.45 7.51 -4.04
C ASN A 190 -24.36 6.49 -3.67
N GLY A 191 -24.57 5.20 -3.95
CA GLY A 191 -23.59 4.14 -3.61
C GLY A 191 -22.20 4.29 -4.25
N ASN A 192 -22.08 5.08 -5.33
CA ASN A 192 -20.79 5.41 -5.95
C ASN A 192 -20.20 6.72 -5.41
N SER A 193 -20.83 7.39 -4.44
CA SER A 193 -20.37 8.69 -3.93
C SER A 193 -19.33 8.60 -2.82
N THR A 194 -19.12 7.41 -2.28
CA THR A 194 -18.08 7.13 -1.30
C THR A 194 -17.20 6.02 -1.86
N LEU A 195 -15.94 6.34 -2.14
CA LEU A 195 -14.93 5.36 -2.47
C LEU A 195 -14.14 5.07 -1.21
N LYS A 196 -14.44 3.93 -0.58
CA LYS A 196 -13.65 3.40 0.51
C LYS A 196 -12.69 2.36 -0.05
N PHE A 197 -11.42 2.50 0.31
CA PHE A 197 -10.34 1.58 0.02
C PHE A 197 -9.79 1.08 1.35
N VAL A 198 -9.69 -0.24 1.53
CA VAL A 198 -9.13 -0.84 2.75
C VAL A 198 -7.94 -1.71 2.39
N SER A 199 -6.78 -1.45 2.97
CA SER A 199 -5.54 -2.20 2.73
C SER A 199 -5.78 -3.70 2.96
N LEU A 200 -5.27 -4.54 2.06
CA LEU A 200 -5.30 -5.99 2.21
C LEU A 200 -4.11 -6.54 3.02
N GLY A 201 -3.09 -5.71 3.25
CA GLY A 201 -1.82 -6.12 3.85
C GLY A 201 -1.72 -6.12 5.37
N ASP A 202 -2.81 -6.45 6.06
CA ASP A 202 -2.85 -6.72 7.50
C ASP A 202 -2.86 -8.23 7.81
#